data_AF-A0A7V4WGT4-F1
#
_entry.id   AF-A0A7V4WGT4-F1
#
_cell.length_a   1.000
_cell.length_b   1.000
_cell.length_c   1.000
_cell.angle_alpha   90.00
_cell.angle_beta   90.00
_cell.angle_gamma   90.00
#
_symmetry.space_group_name_H-M   'P 1'
#
loop_
_entity.id
_entity.type
_entity.pdbx_description
1 polymer ?
#
loop_
_entity_poly.entity_id
_entity_poly.type
_entity_poly.pdbx_seq_one_letter_code
_entity_poly.pdbx_strand_id
1 'polypeptide(L)' 'RLAEAVSIPVVASGGVSTIEDIKNIIPLKEAGVVGIITGRALYSGSLKLKEAIEIAKGQM' A
#
# COMPACT_ATOMS: atom_id res chain seq x y z
N ARG A 1 -5.40 4.54 -13.22
CA ARG A 1 -6.44 4.17 -14.21
C ARG A 1 -7.61 3.41 -13.62
N LEU A 2 -7.46 2.25 -12.95
CA LEU A 2 -8.62 1.57 -12.32
C LEU A 2 -9.29 2.46 -11.25
N ALA A 3 -8.51 2.92 -10.27
CA ALA A 3 -9.04 3.71 -9.15
C ALA A 3 -9.70 5.02 -9.61
N GLU A 4 -9.14 5.67 -10.64
CA GLU A 4 -9.71 6.89 -11.25
C GLU A 4 -11.02 6.64 -12.02
N ALA A 5 -11.30 5.40 -12.43
CA ALA A 5 -12.44 5.05 -13.27
C ALA A 5 -13.69 4.65 -12.47
N VAL A 6 -13.56 4.52 -11.14
CA VAL A 6 -14.65 4.08 -10.27
C VAL A 6 -14.84 5.06 -9.12
N SER A 7 -16.09 5.21 -8.67
CA SER A 7 -16.41 6.05 -7.50
C SER A 7 -16.34 5.30 -6.17
N ILE A 8 -16.05 4.00 -6.20
CA ILE A 8 -15.93 3.17 -4.99
C ILE A 8 -14.47 3.12 -4.52
N PRO A 9 -14.21 3.05 -3.20
CA PRO A 9 -12.86 2.91 -2.68
C PRO A 9 -12.15 1.68 -3.21
N VAL A 10 -10.87 1.82 -3.56
CA VAL A 10 -10.04 0.72 -4.07
C VAL A 10 -8.97 0.35 -3.04
N VAL A 11 -8.76 -0.95 -2.84
CA VAL A 11 -7.64 -1.48 -2.06
C VAL A 11 -6.61 -2.04 -3.01
N ALA A 12 -5.37 -1.55 -2.94
CA ALA A 12 -4.27 -2.08 -3.73
C ALA A 12 -3.88 -3.47 -3.22
N SER A 13 -3.85 -4.44 -4.12
CA SER A 13 -3.44 -5.81 -3.83
C SER A 13 -2.66 -6.34 -5.03
N GLY A 14 -1.52 -7.00 -4.78
CA GLY A 14 -0.66 -7.53 -5.83
C GLY A 14 0.82 -7.23 -5.61
N GLY A 15 1.50 -8.08 -4.83
CA GLY A 15 2.96 -8.09 -4.80
C GLY A 15 3.63 -7.01 -3.95
N VAL A 16 2.92 -6.29 -3.08
CA VAL A 16 3.53 -5.34 -2.14
C VAL A 16 4.49 -6.08 -1.21
N SER A 17 5.78 -5.86 -1.43
CA SER A 17 6.86 -6.68 -0.86
C SER A 17 7.96 -5.88 -0.18
N THR A 18 8.01 -4.59 -0.46
CA THR A 18 9.00 -3.64 0.05
C THR A 18 8.33 -2.37 0.55
N ILE A 19 9.10 -1.57 1.28
CA ILE A 19 8.69 -0.23 1.70
C ILE A 19 8.51 0.72 0.50
N GLU A 20 9.31 0.54 -0.55
CA GLU A 20 9.23 1.35 -1.75
C GLU A 20 7.89 1.15 -2.48
N ASP A 21 7.38 -0.09 -2.49
CA ASP A 21 6.04 -0.38 -3.00
C ASP A 21 4.96 0.44 -2.27
N ILE A 22 5.07 0.55 -0.94
CA ILE A 22 4.13 1.35 -0.13
C ILE A 22 4.24 2.83 -0.48
N LYS A 23 5.46 3.37 -0.59
CA LYS A 23 5.70 4.76 -0.98
C LYS A 23 5.12 5.09 -2.34
N ASN A 24 5.24 4.19 -3.31
CA ASN A 24 4.66 4.34 -4.64
C ASN A 24 3.13 4.32 -4.64
N ILE A 25 2.51 3.67 -3.65
CA ILE A 25 1.04 3.60 -3.53
C ILE A 25 0.46 4.82 -2.79
N ILE A 26 1.20 5.44 -1.86
CA ILE A 26 0.71 6.58 -1.06
C ILE A 26 0.11 7.72 -1.93
N PRO A 27 0.78 8.18 -3.01
CA PRO A 27 0.22 9.22 -3.88
C PRO A 27 -1.11 8.82 -4.55
N LEU A 28 -1.35 7.53 -4.74
CA LEU A 28 -2.59 7.01 -5.35
C LEU A 28 -3.82 7.18 -4.46
N LYS A 29 -3.64 7.66 -3.23
CA LYS A 29 -4.75 8.11 -2.37
C LYS A 29 -5.63 9.15 -3.08
N GLU A 30 -5.02 10.07 -3.84
CA GLU A 30 -5.74 11.08 -4.62
C GLU A 30 -6.61 10.46 -5.73
N ALA A 31 -6.21 9.28 -6.22
CA ALA A 31 -6.94 8.50 -7.20
C ALA A 31 -7.99 7.55 -6.58
N GLY A 32 -8.18 7.54 -5.26
CA GLY A 32 -9.18 6.69 -4.58
C GLY A 32 -8.65 5.36 -4.00
N VAL A 33 -7.33 5.17 -3.93
CA VAL A 33 -6.73 4.02 -3.24
C VAL A 33 -6.70 4.27 -1.73
N VAL A 34 -7.41 3.46 -0.97
CA VAL A 34 -7.62 3.67 0.48
C VAL A 34 -6.87 2.68 1.37
N GLY A 35 -6.23 1.68 0.80
CA GLY A 35 -5.52 0.67 1.57
C GLY A 35 -4.67 -0.26 0.71
N ILE A 36 -3.92 -1.12 1.39
CA ILE A 36 -2.99 -2.07 0.79
C ILE A 36 -3.18 -3.44 1.45
N ILE A 37 -3.14 -4.51 0.66
CA ILE A 37 -3.08 -5.89 1.14
C ILE A 37 -1.68 -6.44 0.86
N THR A 38 -1.00 -6.89 1.92
CA THR A 38 0.27 -7.61 1.83
C THR A 38 0.21 -8.86 2.71
N GLY A 39 0.81 -9.96 2.22
CA GLY A 39 0.80 -11.25 2.89
C GLY A 39 2.22 -11.81 2.96
N ARG A 40 2.62 -12.56 1.92
CA ARG A 40 3.90 -13.28 1.86
C ARG A 40 5.10 -12.47 2.35
N ALA A 41 5.19 -11.19 2.01
CA ALA A 41 6.29 -10.31 2.38
C ALA A 41 6.47 -10.12 3.89
N LEU A 42 5.36 -10.15 4.65
CA LEU A 42 5.39 -10.12 6.11
C LEU A 42 5.93 -11.45 6.65
N TYR A 43 5.49 -12.57 6.09
CA TYR A 43 5.92 -13.92 6.51
C TYR A 43 7.38 -14.22 6.13
N SER A 44 7.84 -13.77 4.95
CA SER A 44 9.22 -13.92 4.50
C SER A 44 10.16 -12.89 5.11
N GLY A 45 9.62 -11.87 5.81
CA GLY A 45 10.39 -10.84 6.48
C GLY A 45 11.01 -9.77 5.57
N SER A 46 10.68 -9.75 4.28
CA SER A 46 11.11 -8.70 3.33
C SER A 46 10.43 -7.37 3.59
N LEU A 47 9.29 -7.40 4.27
CA LEU A 47 8.57 -6.23 4.76
C LEU A 47 8.40 -6.32 6.27
N LYS A 48 8.81 -5.28 7.01
CA LYS A 48 8.56 -5.18 8.44
C LYS A 48 7.23 -4.50 8.69
N LEU A 49 6.32 -5.19 9.40
CA LEU A 49 4.96 -4.70 9.65
C LEU A 49 4.95 -3.30 10.31
N LYS A 50 5.82 -3.09 11.31
CA LYS A 50 5.89 -1.83 12.04
C LYS A 50 6.24 -0.65 11.10
N GLU A 51 7.31 -0.80 10.34
CA GLU A 51 7.78 0.21 9.39
C GLU A 51 6.74 0.48 8.29
N ALA A 52 6.11 -0.58 7.78
CA ALA A 52 5.02 -0.46 6.80
C ALA A 52 3.85 0.37 7.33
N ILE A 53 3.46 0.19 8.59
CA ILE A 53 2.39 0.96 9.24
C ILE A 53 2.81 2.43 9.46
N GLU A 54 4.03 2.67 9.93
CA GLU A 54 4.54 4.03 10.19
C GLU A 54 4.58 4.85 8.90
N ILE A 55 5.07 4.26 7.81
CA ILE A 55 5.11 4.91 6.49
C ILE A 55 3.72 5.12 5.91
N ALA A 56 2.82 4.12 6.02
CA ALA A 56 1.43 4.27 5.56
C ALA A 56 0.66 5.36 6.30
N LYS A 57 1.05 5.68 7.55
CA LYS A 57 0.48 6.78 8.34
C LYS A 57 1.17 8.13 8.10
N GLY A 58 2.27 8.17 7.34
CA GLY A 58 3.08 9.38 7.15
C GLY A 58 3.83 9.81 8.42
N GLN A 59 4.25 8.84 9.24
CA GLN A 59 4.90 9.08 10.54
C GLN A 59 6.43 8.89 10.50
N MET A 60 7.04 8.79 9.32
CA MET A 60 8.48 8.69 9.08
C MET A 60 8.93 9.69 8.03
#